data_AF-A0A928UAE0-F1
#
_entry.id   AF-A0A928UAE0-F1
#
_cell.length_a   1.000
_cell.length_b   1.000
_cell.length_c   1.000
_cell.angle_alpha   90.00
_cell.angle_beta   90.00
_cell.angle_gamma   90.00
#
_symmetry.space_group_name_H-M   'P 1'
#
loop_
_entity.id
_entity.type
_entity.pdbx_description
1 polymer ?
#
loop_
_entity_poly.entity_id
_entity_poly.type
_entity_poly.pdbx_seq_one_letter_code
_entity_poly.pdbx_strand_id
1 'polypeptide(L)'
;MDKSLRSNLTPIIVIDEAHLLKTDAITDLRLLVSSPLDSSTHLKIILSGQEHLKYILKRDIHADFAQRISVHYHIHPLTKTQTAAYIDFHLKSSGASDKIFDSDVKDLIHEFSAGIPRQINAISTACLINASIRQSQKITQDIFHQALAEIQSF
;
A
#
# COMPACT_ATOMS: atom_id res chain seq x y z
N MET A 1 23.19 -5.38 -16.95
CA MET A 1 24.09 -4.84 -15.90
C MET A 1 24.94 -3.65 -16.40
N ASP A 2 24.94 -3.32 -17.70
CA ASP A 2 25.87 -2.34 -18.31
C ASP A 2 25.36 -0.88 -18.42
N LYS A 3 24.11 -0.58 -18.04
CA LYS A 3 23.55 0.77 -18.20
C LYS A 3 23.79 1.70 -17.00
N SER A 4 24.06 1.16 -15.80
CA SER A 4 24.27 1.99 -14.60
C SER A 4 25.64 2.64 -14.54
N LEU A 5 26.67 2.05 -15.18
CA LEU A 5 28.04 2.57 -15.13
C LEU A 5 28.24 3.92 -15.86
N ARG A 6 27.29 4.33 -16.71
CA ARG A 6 27.39 5.56 -17.53
C ARG A 6 26.53 6.73 -17.05
N SER A 7 25.85 6.59 -15.91
CA SER A 7 24.97 7.62 -15.36
C SER A 7 25.02 7.56 -13.83
N ASN A 8 24.95 8.70 -13.16
CA ASN A 8 24.99 8.81 -11.68
C ASN A 8 23.70 8.26 -11.01
N LEU A 9 23.17 7.15 -11.53
CA LEU A 9 21.93 6.53 -11.12
C LEU A 9 22.20 5.58 -9.96
N THR A 10 21.42 5.76 -8.89
CA THR A 10 21.40 4.84 -7.75
C THR A 10 20.38 3.73 -8.04
N PRO A 11 20.78 2.48 -8.27
CA PRO A 11 19.84 1.39 -8.47
C PRO A 11 19.07 1.11 -7.17
N ILE A 12 17.77 0.84 -7.32
CA ILE A 12 16.89 0.46 -6.21
C ILE A 12 16.29 -0.91 -6.54
N ILE A 13 16.44 -1.86 -5.62
CA ILE A 13 15.72 -3.13 -5.65
C ILE A 13 14.54 -3.02 -4.68
N VAL A 14 13.34 -3.27 -5.18
CA VAL A 14 12.12 -3.36 -4.36
C VAL A 14 11.70 -4.82 -4.32
N ILE A 15 11.63 -5.37 -3.12
CA ILE A 15 11.16 -6.74 -2.89
C ILE A 15 9.82 -6.64 -2.19
N ASP A 16 8.76 -6.92 -2.92
CA ASP A 16 7.43 -7.05 -2.35
C ASP A 16 7.25 -8.45 -1.74
N GLU A 17 6.37 -8.53 -0.74
CA GLU A 17 6.16 -9.74 0.05
C GLU A 17 7.45 -10.36 0.62
N ALA A 18 8.40 -9.53 1.03
CA ALA A 18 9.70 -9.92 1.56
C ALA A 18 9.59 -10.83 2.81
N HIS A 19 8.43 -10.88 3.46
CA HIS A 19 8.14 -11.83 4.54
C HIS A 19 8.16 -13.31 4.07
N LEU A 20 8.11 -13.56 2.76
CA LEU A 20 8.23 -14.88 2.15
C LEU A 20 9.68 -15.27 1.80
N LEU A 21 10.64 -14.35 1.99
CA LEU A 21 12.04 -14.65 1.72
C LEU A 21 12.57 -15.73 2.65
N LYS A 22 13.28 -16.69 2.05
CA LYS A 22 14.04 -17.70 2.79
C LYS A 22 15.31 -17.09 3.38
N THR A 23 15.85 -17.74 4.41
CA THR A 23 17.08 -17.32 5.09
C THR A 23 18.25 -17.11 4.13
N ASP A 24 18.43 -18.01 3.16
CA ASP A 24 19.52 -17.95 2.19
C ASP A 24 19.41 -16.69 1.31
N ALA A 25 18.20 -16.35 0.86
CA ALA A 25 17.97 -15.13 0.09
C ALA A 25 18.28 -13.86 0.90
N ILE A 26 17.93 -13.82 2.19
CA ILE A 26 18.28 -12.68 3.07
C ILE A 26 19.80 -12.57 3.21
N THR A 27 20.50 -13.70 3.25
CA THR A 27 21.97 -13.76 3.30
C THR A 27 22.58 -13.22 2.01
N ASP A 28 22.03 -13.56 0.85
CA ASP A 28 22.47 -13.02 -0.45
C ASP A 28 22.24 -11.51 -0.55
N LEU A 29 21.09 -11.01 -0.06
CA LEU A 29 20.83 -9.57 0.01
C LEU A 29 21.84 -8.84 0.89
N ARG A 30 22.26 -9.45 2.01
CA ARG A 30 23.33 -8.90 2.85
C ARG A 30 24.63 -8.74 2.06
N LEU A 31 25.02 -9.73 1.25
CA LEU A 31 26.24 -9.67 0.45
C LEU A 31 26.16 -8.56 -0.61
N LEU A 32 25.00 -8.37 -1.24
CA LEU A 32 24.78 -7.31 -2.23
C LEU A 32 24.89 -5.90 -1.63
N VAL A 33 24.41 -5.69 -0.39
CA VAL A 33 24.51 -4.40 0.30
C VAL A 33 25.90 -4.19 0.93
N SER A 34 26.61 -5.26 1.27
CA SER A 34 27.90 -5.20 1.96
C SER A 34 29.10 -5.16 1.02
N SER A 35 28.92 -5.38 -0.28
CA SER A 35 30.03 -5.46 -1.21
C SER A 35 30.70 -4.08 -1.36
N PRO A 36 32.00 -3.94 -1.03
CA PRO A 36 32.79 -2.79 -1.44
C PRO A 36 33.08 -2.99 -2.93
N LEU A 37 32.06 -2.78 -3.75
CA LEU A 37 32.26 -2.68 -5.18
C LEU A 37 32.96 -1.34 -5.39
N ASP A 38 34.27 -1.42 -5.61
CA ASP A 38 35.03 -0.39 -6.27
C ASP A 38 34.14 0.24 -7.37
N SER A 39 33.97 1.57 -7.30
CA SER A 39 33.18 2.44 -8.20
C SER A 39 31.68 2.65 -7.89
N SER A 40 31.42 3.80 -7.27
CA SER A 40 30.34 4.78 -7.53
C SER A 40 28.86 4.37 -7.49
N THR A 41 28.49 3.11 -7.29
CA THR A 41 27.09 2.67 -7.41
C THR A 41 26.56 2.09 -6.09
N HIS A 42 25.94 2.94 -5.27
CA HIS A 42 25.30 2.54 -4.03
C HIS A 42 23.96 1.84 -4.32
N LEU A 43 23.87 0.53 -4.13
CA LEU A 43 22.60 -0.20 -4.23
C LEU A 43 21.71 0.12 -3.02
N LYS A 44 20.44 0.49 -3.27
CA LYS A 44 19.43 0.61 -2.22
C LYS A 44 18.42 -0.54 -2.32
N ILE A 45 17.97 -1.03 -1.17
CA ILE A 45 16.96 -2.09 -1.09
C ILE A 45 15.75 -1.57 -0.29
N ILE A 46 14.56 -1.79 -0.82
CA ILE A 46 13.28 -1.60 -0.12
C ILE A 46 12.65 -2.97 0.06
N LEU A 47 12.38 -3.34 1.31
CA LEU A 47 11.66 -4.55 1.67
C LEU A 47 10.25 -4.16 2.08
N SER A 48 9.26 -4.66 1.33
CA SER A 48 7.83 -4.49 1.62
C SER A 48 7.24 -5.85 1.97
N GLY A 49 6.25 -5.87 2.87
CA GLY A 49 5.55 -7.09 3.22
C GLY A 49 4.71 -6.91 4.47
N GLN A 50 4.19 -8.03 4.98
CA GLN A 50 3.36 -8.04 6.17
C GLN A 50 4.15 -7.75 7.45
N GLU A 51 3.41 -7.46 8.53
CA GLU A 51 3.97 -7.23 9.88
C GLU A 51 4.92 -8.34 10.33
N HIS A 52 4.75 -9.56 9.82
CA HIS A 52 5.62 -10.70 10.10
C HIS A 52 7.09 -10.49 9.70
N LEU A 53 7.34 -9.69 8.66
CA LEU A 53 8.68 -9.38 8.18
C LEU A 53 9.59 -8.82 9.28
N LYS A 54 9.06 -7.95 10.15
CA LYS A 54 9.83 -7.37 11.25
C LYS A 54 10.30 -8.44 12.25
N TYR A 55 9.53 -9.51 12.43
CA TYR A 55 9.89 -10.61 13.33
C TYR A 55 10.92 -11.53 12.69
N ILE A 56 10.82 -11.77 11.38
CA ILE A 56 11.85 -12.50 10.62
C ILE A 56 13.19 -11.76 10.76
N LEU A 57 13.23 -10.46 10.43
CA LEU A 57 14.46 -9.67 10.45
C LEU A 57 15.10 -9.53 11.84
N LYS A 58 14.30 -9.64 12.92
CA LYS A 58 14.79 -9.59 14.32
C LYS A 58 15.42 -10.89 14.81
N ARG A 59 15.36 -11.99 14.06
CA ARG A 59 16.00 -13.25 14.46
C ARG A 59 17.52 -13.10 14.41
N ASP A 60 18.22 -13.73 15.35
CA ASP A 60 19.68 -13.63 15.48
C ASP A 60 20.44 -14.00 14.19
N ILE A 61 19.93 -14.99 13.44
CA ILE A 61 20.49 -15.40 12.14
C ILE A 61 20.49 -14.29 11.07
N HIS A 62 19.69 -13.23 11.27
CA HIS A 62 19.57 -12.08 10.37
C HIS A 62 20.13 -10.78 10.97
N ALA A 63 20.74 -10.82 12.16
CA ALA A 63 21.21 -9.64 12.88
C ALA A 63 22.11 -8.73 12.01
N ASP A 64 23.08 -9.32 11.29
CA ASP A 64 24.00 -8.58 10.43
C ASP A 64 23.30 -7.81 9.30
N PHE A 65 22.22 -8.38 8.76
CA PHE A 65 21.45 -7.73 7.71
C PHE A 65 20.53 -6.67 8.28
N ALA A 66 19.87 -6.96 9.41
CA ALA A 66 18.99 -6.03 10.10
C ALA A 66 19.72 -4.75 10.54
N GLN A 67 20.98 -4.85 10.97
CA GLN A 67 21.82 -3.69 11.29
C GLN A 67 22.05 -2.72 10.12
N ARG A 68 21.90 -3.19 8.86
CA ARG A 68 22.06 -2.36 7.66
C ARG A 68 20.76 -1.68 7.22
N ILE A 69 19.65 -1.99 7.86
CA ILE A 69 18.35 -1.37 7.56
C ILE A 69 18.25 -0.05 8.29
N SER A 70 18.48 1.06 7.57
CA SER A 70 18.46 2.40 8.17
C SER A 70 17.06 2.94 8.48
N VAL A 71 16.01 2.41 7.83
CA VAL A 71 14.64 2.90 7.97
C VAL A 71 13.69 1.73 8.13
N HIS A 72 12.85 1.80 9.17
CA HIS A 72 11.70 0.93 9.36
C HIS A 72 10.45 1.81 9.38
N TYR A 73 9.47 1.46 8.56
CA TYR A 73 8.20 2.19 8.50
C TYR A 73 7.03 1.22 8.48
N HIS A 74 6.03 1.51 9.30
CA HIS A 74 4.76 0.78 9.31
C HIS A 74 3.68 1.69 8.71
N ILE A 75 2.99 1.21 7.68
CA ILE A 75 1.91 1.95 7.05
C ILE A 75 0.66 1.80 7.91
N HIS A 76 0.28 2.87 8.59
CA HIS A 76 -0.95 2.90 9.38
C HIS A 76 -2.20 3.05 8.51
N PRO A 77 -3.37 2.59 9.00
CA PRO A 77 -4.65 2.90 8.37
C PRO A 77 -4.84 4.41 8.20
N LEU A 78 -5.59 4.80 7.17
CA LEU A 78 -5.90 6.20 6.91
C LEU A 78 -6.81 6.75 8.01
N THR A 79 -6.54 7.97 8.46
CA THR A 79 -7.49 8.73 9.29
C THR A 79 -8.76 9.07 8.52
N LYS A 80 -9.83 9.44 9.21
CA LYS A 80 -11.10 9.87 8.59
C LYS A 80 -10.91 10.92 7.48
N THR A 81 -10.12 11.95 7.75
CA THR A 81 -9.80 13.00 6.77
C THR A 81 -9.00 12.46 5.58
N GLN A 82 -8.04 11.57 5.82
CA GLN A 82 -7.27 10.93 4.75
C GLN A 82 -8.12 9.97 3.93
N THR A 83 -9.08 9.26 4.53
CA THR A 83 -10.04 8.41 3.81
C THR A 83 -10.89 9.23 2.84
N ALA A 84 -11.45 10.36 3.30
CA ALA A 84 -12.21 11.25 2.42
C ALA A 84 -11.34 11.78 1.27
N ALA A 85 -10.13 12.27 1.59
CA ALA A 85 -9.18 12.76 0.59
C ALA A 85 -8.74 11.67 -0.40
N TYR A 86 -8.60 10.43 0.06
CA TYR A 86 -8.25 9.27 -0.76
C TYR A 86 -9.36 8.95 -1.77
N ILE A 87 -10.62 8.91 -1.33
CA ILE A 87 -11.78 8.73 -2.22
C ILE A 87 -11.82 9.85 -3.27
N ASP A 88 -11.67 11.10 -2.84
CA ASP A 88 -11.72 12.26 -3.73
C ASP A 88 -10.59 12.29 -4.75
N PHE A 89 -9.39 11.87 -4.33
CA PHE A 89 -8.24 11.74 -5.21
C PHE A 89 -8.51 10.68 -6.30
N HIS A 90 -9.06 9.52 -5.93
CA HIS A 90 -9.39 8.47 -6.89
C HIS A 90 -10.47 8.90 -7.89
N LEU A 91 -11.51 9.62 -7.44
CA LEU A 91 -12.54 10.19 -8.32
C LEU A 91 -11.96 11.23 -9.28
N LYS A 92 -11.14 12.16 -8.77
CA LYS A 92 -10.49 13.17 -9.63
C LYS A 92 -9.57 12.52 -10.66
N SER A 93 -8.84 11.48 -10.27
CA SER A 93 -7.93 10.75 -11.16
C SER A 93 -8.66 10.01 -12.28
N SER A 94 -9.95 9.67 -12.10
CA SER A 94 -10.81 9.10 -13.15
C SER A 94 -11.59 10.16 -13.94
N GLY A 95 -11.35 11.46 -13.70
CA GLY A 95 -12.06 12.57 -14.34
C GLY A 95 -13.45 12.85 -13.77
N ALA A 96 -13.79 12.23 -12.64
CA ALA A 96 -15.07 12.39 -11.96
C ALA A 96 -15.04 13.53 -10.93
N SER A 97 -16.22 14.01 -10.54
CA SER A 97 -16.35 15.01 -9.46
C SER A 97 -16.18 14.36 -8.08
N ASP A 98 -15.48 15.06 -7.18
CA ASP A 98 -15.39 14.73 -5.74
C ASP A 98 -16.73 14.89 -4.98
N LYS A 99 -17.77 15.41 -5.65
CA LYS A 99 -19.13 15.57 -5.12
C LYS A 99 -20.05 14.37 -5.36
N ILE A 100 -19.54 13.29 -5.98
CA ILE A 100 -20.31 12.07 -6.22
C ILE A 100 -20.68 11.40 -4.89
N PHE A 101 -19.76 11.37 -3.92
CA PHE A 101 -20.06 10.88 -2.57
C PHE A 101 -20.46 12.05 -1.66
N ASP A 102 -21.60 11.93 -0.98
CA ASP A 102 -21.92 12.85 0.11
C ASP A 102 -20.89 12.70 1.25
N SER A 103 -20.65 13.78 2.00
CA SER A 103 -19.66 13.81 3.09
C SER A 103 -19.89 12.69 4.11
N ASP A 104 -21.14 12.49 4.49
CA ASP A 104 -21.52 11.55 5.54
C ASP A 104 -21.31 10.11 5.07
N VAL A 105 -21.34 9.85 3.76
CA VAL A 105 -21.02 8.53 3.22
C VAL A 105 -19.52 8.26 3.29
N LYS A 106 -18.66 9.26 3.05
CA LYS A 106 -17.20 9.10 3.22
C LYS A 106 -16.85 8.79 4.68
N ASP A 107 -17.58 9.39 5.61
CA ASP A 107 -17.46 9.12 7.04
C ASP A 107 -17.86 7.69 7.40
N LEU A 108 -18.99 7.21 6.89
CA LEU A 108 -19.43 5.83 7.05
C LEU A 108 -18.45 4.84 6.42
N ILE A 109 -17.93 5.13 5.22
CA ILE A 109 -16.90 4.29 4.58
C ILE A 109 -15.66 4.18 5.47
N HIS A 110 -15.22 5.28 6.09
CA HIS A 110 -14.09 5.24 7.02
C HIS A 110 -14.38 4.32 8.22
N GLU A 111 -15.54 4.47 8.85
CA GLU A 111 -15.94 3.66 10.02
C GLU A 111 -15.95 2.16 9.70
N PHE A 112 -16.56 1.76 8.58
CA PHE A 112 -16.64 0.36 8.18
C PHE A 112 -15.31 -0.21 7.67
N SER A 113 -14.51 0.60 6.99
CA SER A 113 -13.21 0.15 6.46
C SER A 113 -12.08 0.19 7.49
N ALA A 114 -12.29 0.83 8.65
CA ALA A 114 -11.27 1.20 9.62
C ALA A 114 -10.08 1.95 8.99
N GLY A 115 -10.32 2.69 7.91
CA GLY A 115 -9.27 3.42 7.17
C GLY A 115 -8.37 2.54 6.28
N ILE A 116 -8.68 1.25 6.10
CA ILE A 116 -7.87 0.34 5.28
C ILE A 116 -8.15 0.58 3.78
N PRO A 117 -7.16 1.00 2.95
CA PRO A 117 -7.39 1.35 1.55
C PRO A 117 -8.07 0.27 0.71
N ARG A 118 -7.70 -1.01 0.92
CA ARG A 118 -8.34 -2.15 0.22
C ARG A 118 -9.84 -2.24 0.53
N GLN A 119 -10.23 -2.02 1.79
CA GLN A 119 -11.63 -2.04 2.21
C GLN A 119 -12.36 -0.79 1.73
N ILE A 120 -11.73 0.39 1.80
CA ILE A 120 -12.26 1.64 1.23
C ILE A 120 -12.60 1.43 -0.25
N ASN A 121 -11.69 0.84 -1.03
CA ASN A 121 -11.88 0.58 -2.45
C ASN A 121 -13.01 -0.42 -2.72
N ALA A 122 -13.11 -1.49 -1.92
CA ALA A 122 -14.16 -2.49 -2.07
C ALA A 122 -15.54 -1.86 -1.85
N ILE A 123 -15.71 -1.12 -0.74
CA ILE A 123 -16.98 -0.46 -0.40
C ILE A 123 -17.31 0.64 -1.42
N SER A 124 -16.34 1.48 -1.78
CA SER A 124 -16.55 2.57 -2.75
C SER A 124 -16.93 2.04 -4.12
N THR A 125 -16.28 0.97 -4.59
CA THR A 125 -16.61 0.32 -5.86
C THR A 125 -18.03 -0.24 -5.85
N ALA A 126 -18.43 -0.94 -4.78
CA ALA A 126 -19.79 -1.46 -4.64
C ALA A 126 -20.85 -0.34 -4.63
N CYS A 127 -20.56 0.78 -3.96
CA CYS A 127 -21.42 1.96 -3.98
C CYS A 127 -21.57 2.55 -5.40
N LEU A 128 -20.46 2.68 -6.14
CA LEU A 128 -20.47 3.20 -7.51
C LEU A 128 -21.25 2.29 -8.47
N ILE A 129 -21.10 0.96 -8.34
CA ILE A 129 -21.87 -0.01 -9.13
C ILE A 129 -23.37 0.12 -8.84
N ASN A 130 -23.76 0.16 -7.57
CA ASN A 130 -25.16 0.31 -7.16
C ASN A 130 -25.76 1.65 -7.63
N ALA A 131 -25.01 2.75 -7.53
CA ALA A 131 -25.42 4.04 -8.06
C ALA A 131 -25.63 3.99 -9.58
N SER A 132 -24.74 3.32 -10.32
CA SER A 132 -24.86 3.15 -11.77
C SER A 132 -26.10 2.36 -12.17
N ILE A 133 -26.42 1.27 -11.46
CA ILE A 133 -27.63 0.47 -11.70
C ILE A 133 -28.89 1.31 -11.48
N ARG A 134 -28.88 2.16 -10.46
CA ARG A 134 -29.99 3.07 -10.12
C ARG A 134 -30.01 4.37 -10.92
N GLN A 135 -29.06 4.56 -11.86
CA GLN A 135 -28.87 5.81 -12.60
C GLN A 135 -28.72 7.05 -11.70
N SER A 136 -28.21 6.87 -10.49
CA SER A 136 -27.99 7.96 -9.54
C SER A 136 -26.65 8.65 -9.81
N GLN A 137 -26.68 9.98 -9.85
CA GLN A 137 -25.47 10.82 -9.97
C GLN A 137 -24.75 11.04 -8.64
N LYS A 138 -25.36 10.59 -7.54
CA LYS A 138 -24.82 10.72 -6.18
C LYS A 138 -24.90 9.41 -5.41
N ILE A 139 -23.93 9.21 -4.53
CA ILE A 139 -23.88 8.15 -3.55
C ILE A 139 -24.32 8.72 -2.22
N THR A 140 -25.52 8.30 -1.81
CA THR A 140 -26.18 8.63 -0.55
C THR A 140 -26.04 7.48 0.45
N GLN A 141 -26.49 7.69 1.69
CA GLN A 141 -26.50 6.64 2.71
C GLN A 141 -27.32 5.40 2.30
N ASP A 142 -28.41 5.57 1.54
CA ASP A 142 -29.23 4.44 1.05
C ASP A 142 -28.42 3.50 0.14
N ILE A 143 -27.70 4.08 -0.83
CA ILE A 143 -26.84 3.31 -1.75
C ILE A 143 -25.70 2.63 -0.98
N PHE A 144 -25.13 3.31 0.02
CA PHE A 144 -24.10 2.75 0.87
C PHE A 144 -24.58 1.53 1.67
N HIS A 145 -25.74 1.63 2.34
CA HIS A 145 -26.28 0.51 3.12
C HIS A 145 -26.63 -0.69 2.24
N GLN A 146 -27.15 -0.45 1.02
CA GLN A 146 -27.36 -1.53 0.06
C GLN A 146 -26.04 -2.19 -0.34
N ALA A 147 -25.04 -1.40 -0.73
CA ALA A 147 -23.73 -1.92 -1.13
C ALA A 147 -23.05 -2.73 -0.01
N LEU A 148 -23.22 -2.31 1.24
CA LEU A 148 -22.71 -3.04 2.42
C LEU A 148 -23.38 -4.40 2.59
N ALA A 149 -24.70 -4.48 2.42
CA ALA A 149 -25.43 -5.74 2.55
C ALA A 149 -24.94 -6.80 1.54
N GLU A 150 -24.58 -6.36 0.33
CA GLU A 150 -24.00 -7.23 -0.70
C GLU A 150 -22.60 -7.71 -0.32
N ILE A 151 -21.74 -6.84 0.21
CA ILE A 151 -20.37 -7.20 0.63
C ILE A 151 -20.39 -8.20 1.79
N GLN A 152 -21.28 -8.04 2.76
CA GLN A 152 -21.40 -8.92 3.92
C GLN A 152 -22.01 -10.29 3.61
N SER A 153 -22.54 -10.48 2.39
CA SER A 153 -23.15 -11.74 1.95
C SER A 153 -22.13 -12.73 1.35
N PHE A 154 -20.83 -12.38 1.36
CA PHE A 154 -19.71 -13.22 0.92
C PHE A 154 -18.80 -13.61 2.10
#